data_AF-A0A920TGA3-F1
#
_entry.id   AF-A0A920TGA3-F1
#
_cell.length_a   1.000
_cell.length_b   1.000
_cell.length_c   1.000
_cell.angle_alpha   90.00
_cell.angle_beta   90.00
_cell.angle_gamma   90.00
#
_symmetry.space_group_name_H-M   'P 1'
#
loop_
_entity.id
_entity.type
_entity.pdbx_description
1 polymer ?
#
loop_
_entity_poly.entity_id
_entity_poly.type
_entity_poly.pdbx_seq_one_letter_code
_entity_poly.pdbx_strand_id
1 'polypeptide(L)'
;MGLVDLEAGFDVKIPWELSRFQHLIKLGQGYALTSDETYASEFVSQIRDWWSDNPYEFGPNWANAMEVSIRSVNWIWAYELMCGSSVLDRQFVLDYIRSLCEHGRYIMRYLESGWPGSNHYIANLCGLVWLGIYFSLTRNLAHGWISG
;
A
#
# COMPACT_ATOMS: atom_id res chain seq x y z
N MET A 1 -17.22 25.50 -16.02
CA MET A 1 -15.85 25.32 -16.58
C MET A 1 -15.52 23.86 -16.37
N GLY A 2 -15.73 23.05 -17.40
CA GLY A 2 -15.55 21.60 -17.36
C GLY A 2 -14.07 21.27 -17.39
N LEU A 3 -13.58 20.67 -16.30
CA LEU A 3 -12.20 20.15 -16.20
C LEU A 3 -12.09 18.71 -16.73
N VAL A 4 -13.17 18.13 -17.24
CA VAL A 4 -13.21 16.73 -17.68
C VAL A 4 -13.69 16.69 -19.12
N ASP A 5 -12.75 16.36 -20.01
CA ASP A 5 -13.04 16.01 -21.39
C ASP A 5 -13.60 14.58 -21.43
N LEU A 6 -14.90 14.47 -21.70
CA LEU A 6 -15.60 13.19 -21.78
C LEU A 6 -15.29 12.43 -23.08
N GLU A 7 -14.65 13.06 -24.07
CA GLU A 7 -14.27 12.43 -25.34
C GLU A 7 -12.87 11.79 -25.30
N ALA A 8 -12.05 12.12 -24.29
CA ALA A 8 -10.68 11.61 -24.16
C ALA A 8 -10.58 10.10 -23.86
N GLY A 9 -11.70 9.43 -23.57
CA GLY A 9 -11.75 8.04 -23.14
C GLY A 9 -11.29 7.86 -21.68
N PHE A 10 -11.93 6.93 -20.97
CA PHE A 10 -11.58 6.63 -19.59
C PHE A 10 -10.61 5.44 -19.55
N ASP A 11 -9.33 5.69 -19.27
CA ASP A 11 -8.34 4.64 -19.08
C ASP A 11 -8.21 4.30 -17.58
N VAL A 12 -8.63 3.09 -17.21
CA VAL A 12 -8.53 2.56 -15.83
C VAL A 12 -7.09 2.52 -15.32
N LYS A 13 -6.10 2.56 -16.22
CA LYS A 13 -4.69 2.64 -15.83
C LYS A 13 -4.37 3.93 -15.09
N ILE A 14 -5.05 5.04 -15.36
CA ILE A 14 -4.78 6.32 -14.67
C ILE A 14 -4.98 6.20 -13.15
N PRO A 15 -6.16 5.76 -12.64
CA PRO A 15 -6.33 5.58 -11.21
C PRO A 15 -5.48 4.45 -10.64
N TRP A 16 -5.16 3.40 -11.43
CA TRP A 16 -4.24 2.34 -11.00
C TRP A 16 -2.82 2.85 -10.78
N GLU A 17 -2.24 3.58 -11.73
CA GLU A 17 -0.88 4.12 -11.61
C GLU A 17 -0.75 5.03 -10.38
N LEU A 18 -1.75 5.88 -10.12
CA LEU A 18 -1.77 6.70 -8.90
C LEU A 18 -1.89 5.82 -7.64
N SER A 19 -2.77 4.82 -7.68
CA SER A 19 -2.98 3.87 -6.57
C SER A 19 -1.84 2.85 -6.40
N ARG A 20 -0.79 2.88 -7.22
CA ARG A 20 0.47 2.17 -6.92
C ARG A 20 1.29 2.87 -5.86
N PHE A 21 1.07 4.17 -5.64
CA PHE A 21 1.76 4.95 -4.60
C PHE A 21 3.30 4.93 -4.69
N GLN A 22 3.86 4.90 -5.90
CA GLN A 22 5.32 4.89 -6.10
C GLN A 22 6.01 6.12 -5.47
N HIS A 23 5.31 7.26 -5.39
CA HIS A 23 5.82 8.49 -4.80
C HIS A 23 5.94 8.44 -3.27
N LEU A 24 5.22 7.55 -2.57
CA LEU A 24 5.32 7.46 -1.10
C LEU A 24 6.71 7.05 -0.64
N ILE A 25 7.45 6.26 -1.45
CA ILE A 25 8.85 5.92 -1.17
C ILE A 25 9.70 7.19 -1.11
N LYS A 26 9.44 8.19 -1.96
CA LYS A 26 10.17 9.47 -1.93
C LYS A 26 9.84 10.27 -0.68
N LEU A 27 8.60 10.23 -0.20
CA LEU A 27 8.24 10.83 1.09
C LEU A 27 9.01 10.16 2.23
N GLY A 28 9.02 8.82 2.26
CA GLY A 28 9.79 8.08 3.26
C GLY A 28 11.29 8.40 3.22
N GLN A 29 11.89 8.48 2.03
CA GLN A 29 13.28 8.91 1.88
C GLN A 29 13.50 10.35 2.39
N GLY A 30 12.58 11.27 2.09
CA GLY A 30 12.60 12.64 2.61
C GLY A 30 12.64 12.67 4.13
N TYR A 31 11.74 11.92 4.78
CA TYR A 31 11.73 11.76 6.23
C TYR A 31 13.06 11.15 6.74
N ALA A 32 13.51 10.03 6.18
CA ALA A 32 14.72 9.34 6.65
C ALA A 32 15.97 10.22 6.59
N LEU A 33 16.06 11.14 5.62
CA LEU A 33 17.19 12.04 5.44
C LEU A 33 17.13 13.31 6.30
N THR A 34 15.93 13.79 6.63
CA THR A 34 15.73 15.12 7.22
C THR A 34 15.08 15.10 8.60
N SER A 35 14.41 14.00 8.95
CA SER A 35 13.50 13.89 10.09
C SER A 35 12.35 14.90 10.07
N ASP A 36 12.01 15.46 8.91
CA ASP A 36 10.90 16.40 8.75
C ASP A 36 9.56 15.65 8.75
N GLU A 37 8.75 15.91 9.78
CA GLU A 37 7.45 15.26 10.01
C GLU A 37 6.39 15.63 8.96
N THR A 38 6.63 16.63 8.10
CA THR A 38 5.73 16.95 6.98
C THR A 38 5.62 15.80 5.99
N TYR A 39 6.70 15.05 5.76
CA TYR A 39 6.68 13.88 4.88
C TYR A 39 5.79 12.76 5.43
N ALA A 40 5.88 12.48 6.73
CA ALA A 40 5.06 11.47 7.39
C ALA A 40 3.59 11.91 7.49
N SER A 41 3.35 13.20 7.72
CA SER A 41 2.00 13.78 7.72
C SER A 41 1.32 13.64 6.36
N GLU A 42 2.04 13.91 5.28
CA GLU A 42 1.52 13.74 3.92
C GLU A 42 1.25 12.26 3.60
N PHE A 43 2.17 11.37 3.98
CA PHE A 43 1.95 9.92 3.85
C PHE A 43 0.66 9.47 4.57
N VAL A 44 0.49 9.84 5.84
CA VAL A 44 -0.71 9.48 6.62
C VAL A 44 -1.98 10.04 5.98
N SER A 45 -1.94 11.30 5.52
CA SER A 45 -3.06 11.95 4.85
C SER A 45 -3.50 11.18 3.61
N GLN A 46 -2.58 10.88 2.69
CA GLN A 46 -2.89 10.19 1.45
C GLN A 46 -3.40 8.75 1.67
N ILE A 47 -2.84 8.04 2.65
CA ILE A 47 -3.28 6.69 2.98
C ILE A 47 -4.72 6.69 3.54
N ARG A 48 -5.02 7.63 4.45
CA ARG A 48 -6.37 7.77 5.02
C ARG A 48 -7.40 8.16 3.97
N ASP A 49 -7.05 9.09 3.10
CA ASP A 49 -7.87 9.51 1.96
C ASP A 49 -8.19 8.31 1.06
N TRP A 50 -7.15 7.54 0.69
CA TRP A 50 -7.31 6.35 -0.13
C TRP A 50 -8.22 5.31 0.51
N TRP A 51 -8.12 5.05 1.82
CA TRP A 51 -9.03 4.13 2.52
C TRP A 51 -10.49 4.58 2.45
N SER A 52 -10.74 5.88 2.57
CA SER A 52 -12.10 6.41 2.54
C SER A 52 -12.78 6.21 1.18
N ASP A 53 -12.01 6.36 0.11
CA ASP A 53 -12.52 6.29 -1.27
C ASP A 53 -12.42 4.89 -1.89
N ASN A 54 -11.62 3.99 -1.33
CA ASN A 54 -11.34 2.66 -1.90
C ASN A 54 -11.60 1.52 -0.92
N PRO A 55 -12.87 1.31 -0.51
CA PRO A 55 -13.22 0.26 0.43
C PRO A 55 -12.82 -1.13 -0.10
N TYR A 56 -12.48 -2.03 0.83
CA TYR A 56 -12.00 -3.37 0.52
C TYR A 56 -12.90 -4.13 -0.46
N GLU A 57 -12.29 -4.74 -1.48
CA GLU A 57 -12.96 -5.47 -2.58
C GLU A 57 -13.91 -4.64 -3.46
N PHE A 58 -13.88 -3.31 -3.37
CA PHE A 58 -14.79 -2.45 -4.13
C PHE A 58 -14.06 -1.45 -5.02
N GLY A 59 -14.55 -1.29 -6.26
CA GLY A 59 -14.05 -0.30 -7.20
C GLY A 59 -12.80 -0.74 -7.99
N PRO A 60 -12.35 0.10 -8.94
CA PRO A 60 -11.31 -0.27 -9.89
C PRO A 60 -9.97 -0.56 -9.22
N ASN A 61 -9.61 0.14 -8.13
CA ASN A 61 -8.30 0.01 -7.49
C ASN A 61 -8.06 -1.33 -6.77
N TRP A 62 -9.11 -2.14 -6.61
CA TRP A 62 -9.01 -3.53 -6.18
C TRP A 62 -9.06 -4.52 -7.34
N ALA A 63 -9.61 -4.15 -8.51
CA ALA A 63 -9.94 -5.08 -9.60
C ALA A 63 -8.74 -5.87 -10.20
N ASN A 64 -7.50 -5.48 -9.91
CA ASN A 64 -6.29 -6.15 -10.37
C ASN A 64 -5.35 -6.48 -9.19
N ALA A 65 -4.92 -7.74 -9.06
CA ALA A 65 -4.15 -8.19 -7.90
C ALA A 65 -2.65 -7.83 -7.99
N MET A 66 -2.08 -7.67 -9.19
CA MET A 66 -0.76 -7.10 -9.41
C MET A 66 -0.71 -5.65 -8.89
N GLU A 67 -1.73 -4.83 -9.19
CA GLU A 67 -1.82 -3.46 -8.68
C GLU A 67 -1.88 -3.41 -7.15
N VAL A 68 -2.70 -4.28 -6.54
CA VAL A 68 -2.82 -4.44 -5.08
C VAL A 68 -1.47 -4.87 -4.47
N SER A 69 -0.74 -5.75 -5.16
CA SER A 69 0.58 -6.22 -4.74
C SER A 69 1.61 -5.09 -4.74
N ILE A 70 1.72 -4.36 -5.84
CA ILE A 70 2.65 -3.22 -5.96
C ILE A 70 2.36 -2.17 -4.90
N ARG A 71 1.08 -1.80 -4.73
CA ARG A 71 0.65 -0.85 -3.69
C ARG A 71 1.09 -1.29 -2.31
N SER A 72 0.82 -2.54 -1.94
CA SER A 72 1.16 -3.07 -0.61
C SER A 72 2.67 -3.02 -0.33
N VAL A 73 3.51 -3.33 -1.33
CA VAL A 73 4.97 -3.27 -1.19
C VAL A 73 5.44 -1.84 -1.04
N ASN A 74 4.94 -0.91 -1.87
CA ASN A 74 5.33 0.49 -1.78
C ASN A 74 4.92 1.12 -0.45
N TRP A 75 3.75 0.77 0.07
CA TRP A 75 3.30 1.19 1.40
C TRP A 75 4.25 0.69 2.49
N ILE A 76 4.59 -0.60 2.49
CA ILE A 76 5.52 -1.19 3.47
C ILE A 76 6.85 -0.44 3.48
N TRP A 77 7.46 -0.26 2.31
CA TRP A 77 8.74 0.44 2.21
C TRP A 77 8.66 1.89 2.65
N ALA A 78 7.62 2.62 2.24
CA ALA A 78 7.42 4.00 2.66
C ALA A 78 7.30 4.08 4.19
N TYR A 79 6.44 3.26 4.80
CA TYR A 79 6.25 3.20 6.25
C TYR A 79 7.57 2.89 6.98
N GLU A 80 8.32 1.87 6.56
CA GLU A 80 9.56 1.47 7.24
C GLU A 80 10.65 2.54 7.17
N LEU A 81 10.68 3.35 6.11
CA LEU A 81 11.58 4.51 6.02
C LEU A 81 11.21 5.63 7.01
N MET A 82 9.97 5.66 7.49
CA MET A 82 9.45 6.69 8.39
C MET A 82 8.91 6.16 9.73
N CYS A 83 9.20 4.91 10.10
CA CYS A 83 8.61 4.24 11.26
C CYS A 83 8.98 4.87 12.62
N GLY A 84 9.99 5.75 12.65
CA GLY A 84 10.35 6.57 13.81
C GLY A 84 9.51 7.85 13.98
N SER A 85 8.64 8.17 13.02
CA SER A 85 7.81 9.37 13.04
C SER A 85 6.79 9.34 14.16
N SER A 86 6.65 10.47 14.86
CA SER A 86 5.62 10.67 15.88
C SER A 86 4.21 10.79 15.30
N VAL A 87 4.10 11.06 13.99
CA VAL A 87 2.83 11.19 13.25
C VAL A 87 2.18 9.83 13.00
N LEU A 88 2.96 8.74 12.98
CA LEU A 88 2.47 7.38 12.85
C LEU A 88 1.90 6.88 14.18
N ASP A 89 0.77 7.46 14.58
CA ASP A 89 0.11 7.14 15.82
C ASP A 89 -0.39 5.67 15.86
N ARG A 90 -0.70 5.20 17.07
CA ARG A 90 -1.18 3.82 17.29
C ARG A 90 -2.41 3.47 16.46
N GLN A 91 -3.35 4.41 16.30
CA GLN A 91 -4.59 4.14 15.57
C GLN A 91 -4.30 3.97 14.08
N PHE A 92 -3.49 4.85 13.51
CA PHE A 92 -3.02 4.74 12.14
C PHE A 92 -2.33 3.40 11.89
N VAL A 93 -1.41 2.99 12.77
CA VAL A 93 -0.68 1.72 12.62
C VAL A 93 -1.64 0.52 12.64
N LEU A 94 -2.66 0.52 13.51
CA LEU A 94 -3.65 -0.55 13.56
C LEU A 94 -4.48 -0.64 12.27
N ASP A 95 -4.94 0.50 11.75
CA ASP A 95 -5.71 0.55 10.51
C ASP A 95 -4.84 0.21 9.29
N TYR A 96 -3.58 0.63 9.31
CA TYR A 96 -2.57 0.29 8.32
C TYR A 96 -2.30 -1.21 8.24
N ILE A 97 -2.07 -1.87 9.38
CA ILE A 97 -1.90 -3.32 9.46
C ILE A 97 -3.17 -4.04 8.99
N ARG A 98 -4.36 -3.58 9.39
CA ARG A 98 -5.63 -4.14 8.92
C ARG A 98 -5.72 -4.08 7.40
N SER A 99 -5.45 -2.92 6.81
CA SER A 99 -5.45 -2.71 5.37
C SER A 99 -4.44 -3.63 4.68
N LEU A 100 -3.20 -3.76 5.18
CA LEU A 100 -2.23 -4.70 4.59
C LEU A 100 -2.69 -6.17 4.67
N CYS A 101 -3.38 -6.57 5.74
CA CYS A 101 -3.98 -7.90 5.83
C CYS A 101 -5.06 -8.10 4.76
N GLU A 102 -5.90 -7.09 4.52
CA GLU A 102 -6.91 -7.10 3.46
C GLU A 102 -6.26 -7.21 2.07
N HIS A 103 -5.17 -6.48 1.81
CA HIS A 103 -4.38 -6.62 0.59
C HIS A 103 -3.87 -8.05 0.40
N GLY A 104 -3.28 -8.65 1.44
CA GLY A 104 -2.80 -10.04 1.38
C GLY A 104 -3.91 -11.05 1.11
N ARG A 105 -5.07 -10.90 1.77
CA ARG A 105 -6.24 -11.77 1.52
C ARG A 105 -6.74 -11.63 0.09
N TYR A 106 -6.79 -10.39 -0.43
CA TYR A 106 -7.20 -10.14 -1.80
C TYR A 106 -6.28 -10.83 -2.81
N ILE A 107 -4.97 -10.62 -2.69
CA ILE A 107 -3.99 -11.17 -3.63
C ILE A 107 -4.05 -12.71 -3.62
N MET A 108 -4.17 -13.33 -2.45
CA MET A 108 -4.32 -14.79 -2.33
C MET A 108 -5.60 -15.32 -3.02
N ARG A 109 -6.70 -14.57 -2.92
CA ARG A 109 -8.00 -14.98 -3.49
C ARG A 109 -8.06 -14.81 -5.01
N TYR A 110 -7.35 -13.83 -5.55
CA TYR A 110 -7.43 -13.42 -6.96
C TYR A 110 -6.08 -13.53 -7.67
N LEU A 111 -5.32 -14.60 -7.42
CA LEU A 111 -4.05 -14.84 -8.08
C LEU A 111 -4.18 -14.83 -9.60
N GLU A 112 -3.37 -13.99 -10.25
CA GLU A 112 -3.36 -13.84 -11.70
C GLU A 112 -2.43 -14.88 -12.35
N SER A 113 -2.71 -16.16 -12.17
CA SER A 113 -1.91 -17.28 -12.69
C SER A 113 -2.09 -17.54 -14.20
N GLY A 114 -2.67 -16.59 -14.93
CA GLY A 114 -3.03 -16.70 -16.34
C GLY A 114 -1.88 -16.39 -17.30
N TRP A 115 -1.94 -17.05 -18.46
CA TRP A 115 -1.06 -17.04 -19.64
C TRP A 115 0.47 -17.08 -19.39
N PRO A 116 1.21 -18.05 -19.96
CA PRO A 116 2.65 -18.15 -19.78
C PRO A 116 3.39 -16.85 -20.14
N GLY A 117 4.03 -16.21 -19.17
CA GLY A 117 4.84 -14.99 -19.39
C GLY A 117 4.21 -13.66 -18.97
N SER A 118 3.04 -13.65 -18.31
CA SER A 118 2.54 -12.42 -17.69
C SER A 118 3.35 -12.09 -16.42
N ASN A 119 3.77 -10.83 -16.28
CA ASN A 119 4.46 -10.32 -15.06
C ASN A 119 3.51 -10.20 -13.86
N HIS A 120 2.20 -10.35 -14.09
CA HIS A 120 1.17 -10.27 -13.07
C HIS A 120 1.37 -11.34 -12.00
N TYR A 121 1.45 -12.62 -12.38
CA TYR A 121 1.62 -13.70 -11.40
C TYR A 121 2.87 -13.51 -10.51
N ILE A 122 3.98 -13.08 -11.11
CA ILE A 122 5.22 -12.78 -10.37
C ILE A 122 5.01 -11.62 -9.40
N ALA A 123 4.35 -10.54 -9.84
CA ALA A 123 4.04 -9.41 -8.97
C ALA A 123 3.15 -9.83 -7.78
N ASN A 124 2.15 -10.70 -8.02
CA ASN A 124 1.30 -11.25 -6.96
C ASN A 124 2.13 -12.02 -5.92
N LEU A 125 3.02 -12.91 -6.38
CA LEU A 125 3.91 -13.65 -5.49
C LEU A 125 4.86 -12.73 -4.72
N CYS A 126 5.45 -11.72 -5.38
CA CYS A 126 6.29 -10.73 -4.72
C CYS A 126 5.54 -9.99 -3.61
N GLY A 127 4.30 -9.55 -3.87
CA GLY A 127 3.45 -8.91 -2.86
C GLY A 127 3.21 -9.82 -1.65
N LEU A 128 2.84 -11.08 -1.89
CA LEU A 128 2.61 -12.07 -0.83
C LEU A 128 3.87 -12.38 -0.02
N VAL A 129 5.03 -12.49 -0.66
CA VAL A 129 6.31 -12.71 0.03
C VAL A 129 6.63 -11.54 0.95
N TRP A 130 6.52 -10.30 0.46
CA TRP A 130 6.76 -9.10 1.27
C TRP A 130 5.80 -8.98 2.44
N LEU A 131 4.50 -9.17 2.21
CA LEU A 131 3.48 -9.17 3.26
C LEU A 131 3.75 -10.28 4.30
N GLY A 132 4.13 -11.48 3.86
CA GLY A 132 4.47 -12.60 4.74
C GLY A 132 5.68 -12.30 5.63
N ILE A 133 6.76 -11.77 5.04
CA ILE A 133 7.94 -11.32 5.79
C ILE A 133 7.53 -10.26 6.80
N TYR A 134 6.79 -9.23 6.37
CA TYR A 134 6.36 -8.12 7.20
C TYR A 134 5.56 -8.57 8.42
N PHE A 135 4.57 -9.45 8.22
CA PHE A 135 3.75 -9.97 9.32
C PHE A 135 4.50 -10.95 10.23
N SER A 136 5.49 -11.68 9.72
CA SER A 136 6.32 -12.55 10.56
C SER A 136 7.24 -11.76 11.49
N LEU A 137 7.87 -10.69 10.99
CA LEU A 137 8.75 -9.83 11.76
C LEU A 137 7.99 -9.05 12.82
N THR A 138 6.86 -8.46 12.46
CA THR A 138 5.99 -7.73 13.40
C THR A 138 5.41 -8.64 14.48
N ARG A 139 5.02 -9.89 14.16
CA ARG A 139 4.62 -10.88 15.18
C ARG A 139 5.75 -11.13 16.18
N ASN A 140 6.99 -11.28 15.72
CA ASN A 140 8.13 -11.52 16.60
C ASN A 140 8.44 -10.30 17.49
N LEU A 141 8.39 -9.09 16.92
CA LEU A 141 8.55 -7.84 17.69
C LEU A 141 7.44 -7.65 18.71
N ALA A 142 6.18 -7.91 18.31
CA ALA A 142 5.02 -7.79 19.19
C ALA A 142 5.08 -8.79 20.35
N HIS A 143 5.55 -10.03 20.14
CA HIS A 143 5.79 -10.95 21.25
C HIS A 143 6.70 -10.36 22.32
N GLY A 144 7.79 -9.66 21.92
CA GLY A 144 8.69 -8.99 22.85
C GLY A 144 8.07 -7.83 23.64
N TRP A 145 6.96 -7.25 23.17
CA TRP A 145 6.21 -6.20 23.88
C TRP A 145 5.14 -6.74 24.82
N ILE A 146 4.67 -7.97 24.59
CA ILE A 146 3.59 -8.61 25.38
C ILE A 146 4.19 -9.46 26.52
N SER A 147 5.46 -9.84 26.44
CA SER A 147 6.16 -10.62 27.46
C SER A 147 7.09 -9.78 28.36
N GLY A 148 6.93 -8.45 28.40
CA GLY A 148 7.71 -7.51 29.23
C GLY A 148 6.85 -6.77 30.23
#